data_AF-A0A914KQ28-F1
#
_entry.id   AF-A0A914KQ28-F1
#
_cell.length_a   1.000
_cell.length_b   1.000
_cell.length_c   1.000
_cell.angle_alpha   90.00
_cell.angle_beta   90.00
_cell.angle_gamma   90.00
#
_symmetry.space_group_name_H-M   'P 1'
#
loop_
_entity.id
_entity.type
_entity.pdbx_description
1 polymer ?
#
loop_
_entity_poly.entity_id
_entity_poly.type
_entity_poly.pdbx_seq_one_letter_code
_entity_poly.pdbx_strand_id
1 'polypeptide(L)'
;MNYSKDAPEFVVSPKDAREFVVKCMQTVGTSPDHAGQLADLLLDADLVGHYSHGLNRLHIYVDDVKNGVKGNGVPKVLKQKGGTAWVDGENLLGAVVGNFCTDLAIKLAKEFGVAWVVTKNSNHYGACQHYTKKIANAGMVGMSFTNTSPLMFPCRSSEIGLGTNPLSCCVNSEKTGDSFLLDMATTTVALGKVELADCRGKTQIPSTWGADSKGNPSTDTQVVLHGGGLLPLGGIEETGSYKGTGLSMMGELFCGILAGSSFGKNVRLWGQSHKAADNGQCFVAIDPECFAPGFAPRLQQFLDETRNLKPISEEKPVLVPGDPERMNTEYSQKAGGLVYQEGQIKALEELATKCDVQMFSYKRLK
;
A
#
# COMPACT_ATOMS: atom_id res chain seq x y z
N MET A 1 1.14 -21.94 2.04
CA MET A 1 1.39 -21.55 0.63
C MET A 1 2.63 -22.30 0.17
N ASN A 2 2.53 -23.19 -0.83
CA ASN A 2 3.69 -23.93 -1.33
C ASN A 2 4.49 -23.05 -2.29
N TYR A 3 5.62 -22.53 -1.81
CA TYR A 3 6.55 -21.63 -2.51
C TYR A 3 7.68 -22.35 -3.28
N SER A 4 7.48 -23.60 -3.75
CA SER A 4 8.62 -24.43 -4.17
C SER A 4 9.33 -24.01 -5.48
N LYS A 5 8.86 -22.96 -6.17
CA LYS A 5 9.57 -22.31 -7.30
C LYS A 5 9.69 -20.79 -7.17
N ASP A 6 9.30 -20.24 -6.02
CA ASP A 6 9.09 -18.79 -5.81
C ASP A 6 9.89 -18.25 -4.62
N ALA A 7 10.84 -19.03 -4.08
CA ALA A 7 11.65 -18.61 -2.95
C ALA A 7 12.56 -17.43 -3.34
N PRO A 8 12.74 -16.43 -2.47
CA PRO A 8 13.73 -15.40 -2.71
C PRO A 8 15.13 -16.03 -2.77
N GLU A 9 16.00 -15.43 -3.58
CA GLU A 9 17.33 -15.95 -3.89
C GLU A 9 18.44 -15.06 -3.35
N PHE A 10 18.13 -13.78 -3.10
CA PHE A 10 19.10 -12.78 -2.70
C PHE A 10 18.66 -12.08 -1.43
N VAL A 11 19.63 -11.64 -0.63
CA VAL A 11 19.43 -10.78 0.53
C VAL A 11 20.23 -9.49 0.38
N VAL A 12 19.60 -8.39 0.78
CA VAL A 12 20.11 -7.02 0.72
C VAL A 12 19.99 -6.38 2.09
N SER A 13 21.04 -5.69 2.51
CA SER A 13 21.03 -4.88 3.74
C SER A 13 19.97 -3.78 3.64
N PRO A 14 19.06 -3.63 4.62
CA PRO A 14 18.11 -2.52 4.63
C PRO A 14 18.80 -1.14 4.54
N LYS A 15 19.98 -0.99 5.17
CA LYS A 15 20.77 0.24 5.08
C LYS A 15 21.18 0.54 3.63
N ASP A 16 21.72 -0.46 2.92
CA ASP A 16 22.23 -0.25 1.56
C ASP A 16 21.07 -0.01 0.57
N ALA A 17 19.95 -0.71 0.76
CA ALA A 17 18.73 -0.48 0.00
C ALA A 17 18.19 0.94 0.21
N ARG A 18 18.19 1.43 1.46
CA ARG A 18 17.77 2.80 1.79
C ARG A 18 18.68 3.83 1.15
N GLU A 19 19.99 3.66 1.24
CA GLU A 19 20.97 4.56 0.62
C GLU A 19 20.83 4.60 -0.89
N PHE A 20 20.56 3.46 -1.53
CA PHE A 20 20.30 3.38 -2.96
C PHE A 20 19.05 4.16 -3.37
N VAL A 21 17.91 3.97 -2.69
CA VAL A 21 16.68 4.74 -2.95
C VAL A 21 16.95 6.24 -2.82
N VAL A 22 17.64 6.66 -1.75
CA VAL A 22 17.97 8.06 -1.52
C VAL A 22 18.79 8.63 -2.68
N LYS A 23 19.86 7.95 -3.09
CA LYS A 23 20.72 8.38 -4.20
C LYS A 23 19.95 8.49 -5.51
N CYS A 24 19.13 7.49 -5.86
CA CYS A 24 18.29 7.50 -7.07
C CYS A 24 17.33 8.69 -7.08
N MET A 25 16.68 9.01 -5.97
CA MET A 25 15.72 10.11 -5.92
C MET A 25 16.41 11.49 -5.93
N GLN A 26 17.64 11.58 -5.42
CA GLN A 26 18.43 12.81 -5.51
C GLN A 26 18.81 13.17 -6.95
N THR A 27 19.01 12.18 -7.82
CA THR A 27 19.35 12.44 -9.24
C THR A 27 18.22 13.12 -10.01
N VAL A 28 17.00 13.07 -9.47
CA VAL A 28 15.81 13.75 -10.00
C VAL A 28 15.39 14.98 -9.18
N GLY A 29 16.26 15.47 -8.29
CA GLY A 29 16.03 16.71 -7.55
C GLY A 29 15.17 16.56 -6.29
N THR A 30 15.05 15.35 -5.74
CA THR A 30 14.38 15.12 -4.46
C THR A 30 15.30 15.47 -3.28
N SER A 31 14.77 16.14 -2.26
CA SER A 31 15.54 16.44 -1.05
C SER A 31 15.95 15.15 -0.32
N PRO A 32 17.09 15.12 0.39
CA PRO A 32 17.51 13.93 1.14
C PRO A 32 16.46 13.45 2.15
N ASP A 33 15.74 14.38 2.77
CA ASP A 33 14.67 14.09 3.72
C ASP A 33 13.49 13.38 3.03
N HIS A 34 12.96 13.95 1.95
CA HIS A 34 11.84 13.36 1.21
C HIS A 34 12.20 12.02 0.60
N ALA A 35 13.43 11.90 0.09
CA ALA A 35 13.96 10.65 -0.44
C ALA A 35 14.09 9.59 0.67
N GLY A 36 14.47 9.99 1.88
CA GLY A 36 14.51 9.13 3.07
C GLY A 36 13.12 8.63 3.45
N GLN A 37 12.12 9.52 3.50
CA GLN A 37 10.73 9.14 3.79
C GLN A 37 10.17 8.16 2.75
N LEU A 38 10.47 8.35 1.47
CA LEU A 38 10.11 7.39 0.43
C LEU A 38 10.84 6.06 0.61
N ALA A 39 12.14 6.09 0.92
CA ALA A 39 12.92 4.88 1.15
C ALA A 39 12.31 4.04 2.29
N ASP A 40 11.99 4.67 3.42
CA ASP A 40 11.43 3.98 4.59
C ASP A 40 10.07 3.32 4.23
N LEU A 41 9.21 4.02 3.48
CA LEU A 41 7.95 3.47 2.96
C LEU A 41 8.17 2.23 2.05
N LEU A 42 9.11 2.29 1.10
CA LEU A 42 9.34 1.18 0.17
C LEU A 42 9.95 -0.03 0.89
N LEU A 43 10.89 0.21 1.81
CA LEU A 43 11.54 -0.83 2.60
C LEU A 43 10.54 -1.52 3.53
N ASP A 44 9.64 -0.77 4.16
CA ASP A 44 8.58 -1.34 5.00
C ASP A 44 7.66 -2.27 4.20
N ALA A 45 7.34 -1.92 2.95
CA ALA A 45 6.56 -2.77 2.07
C ALA A 45 7.31 -4.07 1.71
N ASP A 46 8.60 -3.99 1.38
CA ASP A 46 9.40 -5.19 1.06
C ASP A 46 9.59 -6.08 2.29
N LEU A 47 9.78 -5.50 3.48
CA LEU A 47 9.98 -6.24 4.73
C LEU A 47 8.77 -7.11 5.09
N VAL A 48 7.55 -6.64 4.82
CA VAL A 48 6.33 -7.42 5.05
C VAL A 48 5.92 -8.29 3.86
N GLY A 49 6.67 -8.28 2.77
CA GLY A 49 6.42 -9.09 1.57
C GLY A 49 5.42 -8.48 0.60
N HIS A 50 5.14 -7.18 0.72
CA HIS A 50 4.35 -6.39 -0.22
C HIS A 50 5.21 -5.79 -1.34
N TYR A 51 5.97 -6.64 -2.03
CA TYR A 51 6.92 -6.24 -3.09
C TYR A 51 6.27 -5.44 -4.25
N SER A 52 4.95 -5.49 -4.41
CA SER A 52 4.23 -4.67 -5.40
C SER A 52 4.18 -3.18 -5.04
N HIS A 53 4.57 -2.80 -3.82
CA HIS A 53 4.62 -1.42 -3.33
C HIS A 53 5.98 -1.05 -2.70
N GLY A 54 6.97 -1.94 -2.78
CA GLY A 54 8.35 -1.70 -2.33
C GLY A 54 9.27 -1.24 -3.46
N LEU A 55 10.55 -1.64 -3.41
CA LEU A 55 11.61 -1.17 -4.32
C LEU A 55 11.29 -1.39 -5.81
N ASN A 56 10.48 -2.39 -6.15
CA ASN A 56 10.02 -2.62 -7.53
C ASN A 56 9.30 -1.40 -8.13
N ARG A 57 8.79 -0.49 -7.30
CA ARG A 57 8.10 0.75 -7.74
C ARG A 57 9.00 1.97 -7.76
N LEU A 58 10.27 1.89 -7.37
CA LEU A 58 11.16 3.05 -7.30
C LEU A 58 11.22 3.83 -8.62
N HIS A 59 11.26 3.12 -9.76
CA HIS A 59 11.27 3.73 -11.09
C HIS A 59 10.07 4.68 -11.34
N ILE A 60 8.89 4.35 -10.81
CA ILE A 60 7.68 5.18 -10.96
C ILE A 60 7.87 6.52 -10.25
N TYR A 61 8.43 6.52 -9.05
CA TYR A 61 8.67 7.76 -8.30
C TYR A 61 9.76 8.63 -8.96
N VAL A 62 10.81 8.00 -9.51
CA VAL A 62 11.83 8.69 -10.32
C VAL A 62 11.18 9.38 -11.51
N ASP A 63 10.33 8.66 -12.24
CA ASP A 63 9.65 9.21 -13.43
C ASP A 63 8.59 10.27 -13.05
N ASP A 64 7.85 10.10 -11.95
CA ASP A 64 6.88 11.09 -11.46
C ASP A 64 7.56 12.42 -11.11
N VAL A 65 8.70 12.40 -10.41
CA VAL A 65 9.44 13.62 -10.06
C VAL A 65 9.99 14.31 -11.31
N LYS A 66 10.55 13.55 -12.26
CA LYS A 66 10.99 14.10 -13.56
C LYS A 66 9.86 14.81 -14.32
N ASN A 67 8.61 14.39 -14.09
CA ASN A 67 7.44 14.89 -14.78
C ASN A 67 6.58 15.85 -13.93
N GLY A 68 7.13 16.38 -12.83
CA GLY A 68 6.55 17.53 -12.13
C GLY A 68 6.01 17.26 -10.73
N VAL A 69 6.09 16.03 -10.22
CA VAL A 69 5.93 15.80 -8.77
C VAL A 69 7.07 16.51 -8.04
N LYS A 70 6.73 17.26 -6.98
CA LYS A 70 7.71 18.08 -6.27
C LYS A 70 8.58 17.21 -5.37
N GLY A 71 9.89 17.24 -5.62
CA GLY A 71 10.91 16.59 -4.80
C GLY A 71 11.24 17.32 -3.48
N ASN A 72 10.71 18.53 -3.25
CA ASN A 72 10.93 19.33 -2.05
C ASN A 72 9.71 20.25 -1.76
N GLY A 73 9.52 20.64 -0.50
CA GLY A 73 8.40 21.45 -0.03
C GLY A 73 7.78 20.89 1.25
N VAL A 74 6.67 21.48 1.72
CA VAL A 74 5.98 21.03 2.94
C VAL A 74 4.46 21.06 2.69
N PRO A 75 3.71 20.00 3.05
CA PRO A 75 2.25 20.04 3.02
C PRO A 75 1.67 21.16 3.89
N LYS A 76 0.48 21.66 3.55
CA LYS A 76 -0.14 22.80 4.26
C LYS A 76 -1.47 22.41 4.86
N VAL A 77 -1.67 22.69 6.14
CA VAL A 77 -2.99 22.58 6.78
C VAL A 77 -3.86 23.75 6.29
N LEU A 78 -4.91 23.42 5.56
CA LEU A 78 -5.88 24.39 5.03
C LEU A 78 -6.96 24.72 6.05
N LYS A 79 -7.36 23.72 6.85
CA LYS A 79 -8.40 23.86 7.87
C LYS A 79 -8.19 22.85 8.98
N GLN A 80 -8.43 23.26 10.22
CA GLN A 80 -8.38 22.38 11.38
C GLN A 80 -9.54 22.73 12.33
N LYS A 81 -10.20 21.71 12.89
CA LYS A 81 -11.26 21.87 13.90
C LYS A 81 -11.31 20.64 14.79
N GLY A 82 -10.98 20.78 16.07
CA GLY A 82 -10.90 19.65 17.01
C GLY A 82 -9.97 18.57 16.46
N GLY A 83 -10.40 17.31 16.53
CA GLY A 83 -9.68 16.17 15.94
C GLY A 83 -9.62 16.12 14.41
N THR A 84 -10.12 17.12 13.68
CA THR A 84 -10.15 17.06 12.20
C THR A 84 -9.17 18.03 11.56
N ALA A 85 -8.57 17.63 10.43
CA ALA A 85 -7.77 18.51 9.60
C ALA A 85 -7.94 18.22 8.10
N TRP A 86 -7.80 19.27 7.30
CA TRP A 86 -7.76 19.21 5.83
C TRP A 86 -6.42 19.78 5.35
N VAL A 87 -5.71 19.00 4.54
CA VAL A 87 -4.34 19.28 4.11
C VAL A 87 -4.25 19.40 2.58
N ASP A 88 -3.42 20.33 2.11
CA ASP A 88 -2.93 20.36 0.72
C ASP A 88 -1.57 19.66 0.67
N GLY A 89 -1.47 18.59 -0.11
CA GLY A 89 -0.23 17.85 -0.34
C GLY A 89 0.78 18.57 -1.23
N GLU A 90 0.40 19.70 -1.84
CA GLU A 90 1.28 20.55 -2.65
C GLU A 90 1.94 19.85 -3.84
N ASN A 91 1.34 18.76 -4.35
CA ASN A 91 1.88 17.85 -5.37
C ASN A 91 3.25 17.25 -4.98
N LEU A 92 3.46 16.99 -3.70
CA LEU A 92 4.64 16.32 -3.17
C LEU A 92 4.54 14.79 -3.35
N LEU A 93 5.66 14.10 -3.11
CA LEU A 93 5.69 12.64 -2.99
C LEU A 93 4.66 12.16 -1.95
N GLY A 94 3.89 11.11 -2.28
CA GLY A 94 2.86 10.59 -1.39
C GLY A 94 3.40 10.15 -0.03
N ALA A 95 4.63 9.63 0.03
CA ALA A 95 5.31 9.30 1.28
C ALA A 95 5.44 10.50 2.24
N VAL A 96 5.76 11.68 1.68
CA VAL A 96 5.94 12.92 2.45
C VAL A 96 4.61 13.43 2.96
N VAL A 97 3.61 13.49 2.08
CA VAL A 97 2.27 13.94 2.43
C VAL A 97 1.64 12.99 3.47
N GLY A 98 1.78 11.68 3.27
CA GLY A 98 1.23 10.67 4.16
C GLY A 98 1.88 10.70 5.55
N ASN A 99 3.21 10.84 5.63
CA ASN A 99 3.91 10.98 6.91
C ASN A 99 3.47 12.23 7.67
N PHE A 100 3.39 13.38 7.00
CA PHE A 100 2.91 14.63 7.59
C PHE A 100 1.49 14.48 8.14
N CYS A 101 0.57 13.93 7.34
CA CYS A 101 -0.82 13.76 7.75
C CYS A 101 -0.99 12.75 8.88
N THR A 102 -0.18 11.69 8.89
CA THR A 102 -0.15 10.68 9.94
C THR A 102 0.33 11.27 11.26
N ASP A 103 1.41 12.05 11.24
CA ASP A 103 1.93 12.72 12.44
C ASP A 103 0.92 13.74 13.00
N LEU A 104 0.23 14.46 12.10
CA LEU A 104 -0.86 15.34 12.48
C LEU A 104 -2.04 14.57 13.10
N ALA A 105 -2.43 13.42 12.54
CA ALA A 105 -3.50 12.58 13.08
C ALA A 105 -3.14 12.07 14.49
N ILE A 106 -1.92 11.55 14.68
CA ILE A 106 -1.44 11.10 16.01
C ILE A 106 -1.47 12.25 17.00
N LYS A 107 -0.97 13.44 16.61
CA LYS A 107 -0.97 14.63 17.48
C LYS A 107 -2.39 15.00 17.91
N LEU A 108 -3.33 15.07 16.96
CA LEU A 108 -4.71 15.46 17.24
C LEU A 108 -5.45 14.39 18.06
N ALA A 109 -5.19 13.12 17.84
CA ALA A 109 -5.83 12.04 18.59
C ALA A 109 -5.39 12.04 20.06
N LYS A 110 -4.13 12.40 20.36
CA LYS A 110 -3.67 12.57 21.75
C LYS A 110 -4.43 13.67 22.49
N GLU A 111 -4.92 14.67 21.77
CA GLU A 111 -5.63 15.82 22.35
C GLU A 111 -7.14 15.59 22.41
N PHE A 112 -7.73 14.97 21.38
CA PHE A 112 -9.18 14.87 21.19
C PHE A 112 -9.73 13.45 21.24
N GLY A 113 -8.90 12.44 21.51
CA GLY A 113 -9.24 11.02 21.52
C GLY A 113 -9.40 10.38 20.13
N VAL A 114 -9.93 11.12 19.16
CA VAL A 114 -10.05 10.69 17.76
C VAL A 114 -9.57 11.79 16.83
N ALA A 115 -8.78 11.42 15.83
CA ALA A 115 -8.40 12.31 14.75
C ALA A 115 -8.77 11.76 13.38
N TRP A 116 -9.18 12.68 12.48
CA TRP A 116 -9.51 12.40 11.09
C TRP A 116 -8.87 13.46 10.19
N VAL A 117 -7.82 13.08 9.47
CA VAL A 117 -7.06 13.97 8.59
C VAL A 117 -7.25 13.54 7.15
N VAL A 118 -7.72 14.46 6.30
CA VAL A 118 -7.86 14.24 4.86
C VAL A 118 -6.93 15.17 4.09
N THR A 119 -6.40 14.70 2.96
CA THR A 119 -5.50 15.48 2.10
C THR A 119 -5.89 15.35 0.64
N LYS A 120 -5.73 16.43 -0.12
CA LYS A 120 -5.78 16.46 -1.59
C LYS A 120 -4.40 16.73 -2.17
N ASN A 121 -4.30 16.76 -3.50
CA ASN A 121 -3.10 17.18 -4.22
C ASN A 121 -1.86 16.37 -3.79
N SER A 122 -2.06 15.08 -3.55
CA SER A 122 -1.02 14.10 -3.21
C SER A 122 -0.74 13.19 -4.42
N ASN A 123 0.26 12.32 -4.27
CA ASN A 123 0.66 11.31 -5.27
C ASN A 123 0.55 9.89 -4.69
N HIS A 124 1.01 8.88 -5.43
CA HIS A 124 1.05 7.51 -4.92
C HIS A 124 1.84 7.43 -3.61
N TYR A 125 1.26 6.82 -2.58
CA TYR A 125 1.80 6.81 -1.21
C TYR A 125 2.27 5.43 -0.74
N GLY A 126 2.45 4.48 -1.66
CA GLY A 126 2.90 3.12 -1.34
C GLY A 126 1.88 2.31 -0.56
N ALA A 127 2.38 1.43 0.33
CA ALA A 127 1.55 0.55 1.13
C ALA A 127 0.92 1.30 2.31
N CYS A 128 -0.39 1.16 2.51
CA CYS A 128 -1.14 1.86 3.56
C CYS A 128 -0.63 1.47 4.96
N GLN A 129 -0.19 0.22 5.11
CA GLN A 129 0.32 -0.31 6.39
C GLN A 129 1.46 0.50 7.00
N HIS A 130 2.28 1.18 6.18
CA HIS A 130 3.36 2.04 6.68
C HIS A 130 2.81 3.13 7.63
N TYR A 131 1.72 3.78 7.23
CA TYR A 131 1.09 4.84 8.00
C TYR A 131 0.33 4.30 9.20
N THR A 132 -0.45 3.22 9.04
CA THR A 132 -1.21 2.65 10.15
C THR A 132 -0.32 2.04 11.21
N LYS A 133 0.83 1.44 10.84
CA LYS A 133 1.84 0.99 11.80
C LYS A 133 2.46 2.14 12.57
N LYS A 134 2.71 3.28 11.94
CA LYS A 134 3.21 4.48 12.63
C LYS A 134 2.22 4.94 13.71
N ILE A 135 0.91 4.89 13.43
CA ILE A 135 -0.14 5.18 14.42
C ILE A 135 -0.20 4.11 15.51
N ALA A 136 -0.14 2.82 15.14
CA ALA A 136 -0.11 1.71 16.10
C ALA A 136 1.07 1.79 17.07
N ASN A 137 2.25 2.16 16.57
CA ASN A 137 3.45 2.37 17.38
C ASN A 137 3.34 3.58 18.32
N ALA A 138 2.41 4.50 18.06
CA ALA A 138 2.05 5.58 18.98
C ALA A 138 1.00 5.17 20.03
N GLY A 139 0.62 3.88 20.09
CA GLY A 139 -0.34 3.33 21.04
C GLY A 139 -1.81 3.49 20.64
N MET A 140 -2.09 3.76 19.36
CA MET A 140 -3.42 4.10 18.85
C MET A 140 -3.92 3.09 17.81
N VAL A 141 -5.23 3.02 17.58
CA VAL A 141 -5.76 2.35 16.39
C VAL A 141 -5.57 3.29 15.20
N GLY A 142 -4.83 2.81 14.20
CA GLY A 142 -4.56 3.55 12.96
C GLY A 142 -5.39 3.03 11.80
N MET A 143 -5.99 3.94 11.02
CA MET A 143 -6.61 3.61 9.74
C MET A 143 -6.09 4.52 8.63
N SER A 144 -5.96 3.98 7.42
CA SER A 144 -5.50 4.70 6.25
C SER A 144 -6.30 4.31 5.01
N PHE A 145 -6.62 5.29 4.17
CA PHE A 145 -7.30 5.12 2.89
C PHE A 145 -6.66 6.00 1.82
N THR A 146 -6.74 5.60 0.56
CA THR A 146 -6.45 6.44 -0.61
C THR A 146 -7.40 6.08 -1.73
N ASN A 147 -7.77 7.04 -2.58
CA ASN A 147 -8.28 6.68 -3.90
C ASN A 147 -7.11 6.52 -4.88
N THR A 148 -7.34 5.80 -5.97
CA THR A 148 -6.32 5.49 -6.98
C THR A 148 -6.88 5.61 -8.40
N SER A 149 -5.99 5.52 -9.39
CA SER A 149 -6.35 5.51 -10.82
C SER A 149 -7.47 4.50 -11.11
N PRO A 150 -8.45 4.83 -11.97
CA PRO A 150 -9.53 3.91 -12.30
C PRO A 150 -8.96 2.68 -12.99
N LEU A 151 -9.18 1.52 -12.37
CA LEU A 151 -8.69 0.21 -12.83
C LEU A 151 -9.73 -0.90 -12.62
N MET A 152 -10.77 -0.64 -11.83
CA MET A 152 -11.76 -1.62 -11.41
C MET A 152 -13.09 -1.38 -12.14
N PHE A 153 -13.73 -2.47 -12.56
CA PHE A 153 -15.13 -2.48 -12.99
C PHE A 153 -16.04 -2.54 -11.76
N PRO A 154 -16.83 -1.50 -11.46
CA PRO A 154 -17.87 -1.59 -10.43
C PRO A 154 -18.85 -2.73 -10.75
N CYS A 155 -19.51 -3.27 -9.73
CA CYS A 155 -20.53 -4.30 -9.90
C CYS A 155 -21.54 -3.91 -11.01
N ARG A 156 -21.74 -4.81 -11.99
CA ARG A 156 -22.59 -4.64 -13.19
C ARG A 156 -22.17 -3.53 -14.16
N SER A 157 -20.97 -2.98 -14.03
CA SER A 157 -20.42 -2.00 -14.98
C SER A 157 -19.71 -2.68 -16.14
N SER A 158 -19.89 -2.16 -17.34
CA SER A 158 -19.09 -2.50 -18.53
C SER A 158 -17.87 -1.59 -18.73
N GLU A 159 -17.63 -0.68 -17.78
CA GLU A 159 -16.52 0.28 -17.84
C GLU A 159 -15.79 0.35 -16.49
N ILE A 160 -14.48 0.56 -16.54
CA ILE A 160 -13.71 0.92 -15.34
C ILE A 160 -14.17 2.28 -14.82
N GLY A 161 -14.27 2.43 -13.50
CA GLY A 161 -14.75 3.67 -12.89
C GLY A 161 -14.17 3.99 -11.53
N LEU A 162 -13.53 3.02 -10.89
CA LEU A 162 -13.02 3.12 -9.53
C LEU A 162 -11.59 2.58 -9.48
N GLY A 163 -10.80 3.07 -8.53
CA GLY A 163 -9.48 2.53 -8.27
C GLY A 163 -9.50 1.25 -7.42
N THR A 164 -8.30 0.72 -7.18
CA THR A 164 -8.05 -0.33 -6.18
C THR A 164 -8.34 0.13 -4.75
N ASN A 165 -8.42 1.45 -4.53
CA ASN A 165 -8.88 2.17 -3.34
C ASN A 165 -8.65 1.43 -2.01
N PRO A 166 -7.38 1.17 -1.64
CA PRO A 166 -7.07 0.32 -0.51
C PRO A 166 -7.49 0.95 0.81
N LEU A 167 -7.71 0.09 1.80
CA LEU A 167 -7.95 0.44 3.19
C LEU A 167 -7.00 -0.36 4.07
N SER A 168 -6.55 0.26 5.15
CA SER A 168 -5.75 -0.40 6.17
C SER A 168 -6.23 -0.03 7.57
N CYS A 169 -6.10 -0.97 8.49
CA CYS A 169 -6.34 -0.81 9.91
C CYS A 169 -5.26 -1.56 10.69
N CYS A 170 -4.59 -0.88 11.61
CA CYS A 170 -3.54 -1.47 12.43
C CYS A 170 -3.63 -1.03 13.89
N VAL A 171 -3.40 -1.97 14.80
CA VAL A 171 -3.23 -1.71 16.23
C VAL A 171 -2.40 -2.83 16.87
N ASN A 172 -1.50 -2.45 17.77
CA ASN A 172 -0.68 -3.39 18.53
C ASN A 172 -1.53 -4.06 19.63
N SER A 173 -1.35 -5.36 19.84
CA SER A 173 -2.00 -6.08 20.95
C SER A 173 -1.11 -6.09 22.20
N GLU A 174 -1.56 -6.76 23.27
CA GLU A 174 -0.82 -6.83 24.54
C GLU A 174 0.55 -7.52 24.39
N LYS A 175 0.64 -8.56 23.56
CA LYS A 175 1.89 -9.28 23.34
C LYS A 175 2.83 -8.48 22.44
N THR A 176 4.05 -8.23 22.91
CA THR A 176 5.10 -7.56 22.13
C THR A 176 5.31 -8.21 20.77
N GLY A 177 5.23 -7.41 19.70
CA GLY A 177 5.39 -7.85 18.32
C GLY A 177 4.14 -8.48 17.70
N ASP A 178 3.03 -8.56 18.44
CA ASP A 178 1.72 -8.96 17.92
C ASP A 178 0.82 -7.74 17.68
N SER A 179 -0.01 -7.84 16.65
CA SER A 179 -0.82 -6.74 16.14
C SER A 179 -1.92 -7.27 15.24
N PHE A 180 -3.08 -6.61 15.26
CA PHE A 180 -4.01 -6.67 14.15
C PHE A 180 -3.48 -5.77 13.04
N LEU A 181 -3.27 -6.30 11.84
CA LEU A 181 -2.86 -5.53 10.66
C LEU A 181 -3.62 -5.98 9.42
N LEU A 182 -4.65 -5.24 9.07
CA LEU A 182 -5.32 -5.38 7.78
C LEU A 182 -4.75 -4.33 6.82
N ASP A 183 -4.25 -4.74 5.66
CA ASP A 183 -3.91 -3.85 4.54
C ASP A 183 -4.33 -4.52 3.25
N MET A 184 -5.35 -3.97 2.59
CA MET A 184 -5.95 -4.62 1.43
C MET A 184 -6.49 -3.62 0.41
N ALA A 185 -6.36 -3.97 -0.86
CA ALA A 185 -7.13 -3.36 -1.92
C ALA A 185 -8.61 -3.77 -1.82
N THR A 186 -9.50 -2.95 -2.37
CA THR A 186 -10.94 -3.28 -2.51
C THR A 186 -11.24 -4.08 -3.77
N THR A 187 -10.22 -4.39 -4.57
CA THR A 187 -10.24 -5.38 -5.66
C THR A 187 -9.85 -6.77 -5.15
N THR A 188 -10.23 -7.83 -5.86
CA THR A 188 -9.83 -9.21 -5.49
C THR A 188 -8.31 -9.39 -5.46
N VAL A 189 -7.60 -8.63 -6.28
CA VAL A 189 -6.16 -8.65 -6.39
C VAL A 189 -5.62 -7.25 -6.72
N ALA A 190 -4.37 -6.96 -6.34
CA ALA A 190 -3.66 -5.77 -6.82
C ALA A 190 -3.22 -5.95 -8.28
N LEU A 191 -3.24 -4.87 -9.07
CA LEU A 191 -2.78 -4.87 -10.48
C LEU A 191 -1.37 -5.46 -10.61
N GLY A 192 -0.47 -5.10 -9.69
CA GLY A 192 0.91 -5.59 -9.67
C GLY A 192 1.06 -7.11 -9.57
N LYS A 193 0.06 -7.84 -9.04
CA LYS A 193 0.09 -9.31 -9.05
C LYS A 193 -0.28 -9.88 -10.43
N VAL A 194 -1.10 -9.17 -11.21
CA VAL A 194 -1.37 -9.52 -12.61
C VAL A 194 -0.12 -9.24 -13.46
N GLU A 195 0.48 -8.06 -13.32
CA GLU A 195 1.77 -7.71 -13.95
C GLU A 195 2.84 -8.77 -13.65
N LEU A 196 2.98 -9.16 -12.37
CA LEU A 196 3.94 -10.17 -11.96
C LEU A 196 3.64 -11.56 -12.54
N ALA A 197 2.36 -11.95 -12.65
CA ALA A 197 2.00 -13.22 -13.27
C ALA A 197 2.41 -13.23 -14.75
N ASP A 198 2.15 -12.12 -15.45
CA ASP A 198 2.49 -11.94 -16.85
C ASP A 198 4.00 -11.91 -17.11
N CYS A 199 4.76 -11.14 -16.34
CA CYS A 199 6.23 -11.12 -16.40
C CYS A 199 6.85 -12.51 -16.15
N ARG A 200 6.14 -13.41 -15.47
CA ARG A 200 6.54 -14.80 -15.23
C ARG A 200 6.08 -15.77 -16.32
N GLY A 201 5.51 -15.26 -17.40
CA GLY A 201 4.98 -16.06 -18.52
C GLY A 201 3.71 -16.83 -18.18
N LYS A 202 3.01 -16.50 -17.07
CA LYS A 202 1.69 -17.09 -16.81
C LYS A 202 0.67 -16.43 -17.71
N THR A 203 0.06 -17.21 -18.58
CA THR A 203 -1.01 -16.75 -19.48
C THR A 203 -2.39 -16.81 -18.84
N GLN A 204 -2.51 -17.39 -17.63
CA GLN A 204 -3.77 -17.62 -16.93
C GLN A 204 -3.70 -17.20 -15.46
N ILE A 205 -4.74 -16.49 -15.00
CA ILE A 205 -4.99 -16.05 -13.62
C ILE A 205 -6.38 -16.51 -13.15
N PRO A 206 -6.68 -16.52 -11.85
CA PRO A 206 -8.02 -16.83 -11.36
C PRO A 206 -9.09 -15.92 -11.99
N SER A 207 -10.23 -16.49 -12.37
CA SER A 207 -11.33 -15.76 -13.05
C SER A 207 -11.95 -14.62 -12.24
N THR A 208 -11.68 -14.57 -10.94
CA THR A 208 -12.15 -13.51 -10.03
C THR A 208 -11.21 -12.30 -9.96
N TRP A 209 -10.07 -12.33 -10.65
CA TRP A 209 -9.07 -11.28 -10.58
C TRP A 209 -9.36 -10.11 -11.53
N GLY A 210 -9.79 -10.40 -12.76
CA GLY A 210 -9.92 -9.39 -13.79
C GLY A 210 -10.99 -9.69 -14.83
N ALA A 211 -11.20 -8.71 -15.68
CA ALA A 211 -12.19 -8.70 -16.74
C ALA A 211 -11.61 -8.15 -18.05
N ASP A 212 -12.27 -8.46 -19.16
CA ASP A 212 -12.00 -7.91 -20.48
C ASP A 212 -12.46 -6.44 -20.61
N SER A 213 -12.28 -5.86 -21.81
CA SER A 213 -12.67 -4.47 -22.10
C SER A 213 -14.17 -4.17 -22.03
N LYS A 214 -15.01 -5.19 -21.86
CA LYS A 214 -16.46 -5.08 -21.70
C LYS A 214 -16.92 -5.39 -20.27
N GLY A 215 -16.00 -5.68 -19.36
CA GLY A 215 -16.30 -6.04 -17.98
C GLY A 215 -16.66 -7.52 -17.78
N ASN A 216 -16.48 -8.39 -18.78
CA ASN A 216 -16.70 -9.83 -18.61
C ASN A 216 -15.48 -10.47 -17.94
N PRO A 217 -15.65 -11.37 -16.95
CA PRO A 217 -14.53 -12.05 -16.29
C PRO A 217 -13.59 -12.73 -17.29
N SER A 218 -12.29 -12.54 -17.09
CA SER A 218 -11.25 -13.13 -17.91
C SER A 218 -10.16 -13.74 -17.05
N THR A 219 -9.62 -14.86 -17.51
CA THR A 219 -8.44 -15.50 -16.92
C THR A 219 -7.17 -15.14 -17.68
N ASP A 220 -7.24 -14.48 -18.84
CA ASP A 220 -6.07 -14.14 -19.65
C ASP A 220 -5.38 -12.87 -19.14
N THR A 221 -4.08 -12.97 -18.79
CA THR A 221 -3.31 -11.84 -18.26
C THR A 221 -3.20 -10.69 -19.25
N GLN A 222 -3.00 -10.98 -20.54
CA GLN A 222 -2.84 -9.96 -21.59
C GLN A 222 -4.15 -9.22 -21.80
N VAL A 223 -5.29 -9.93 -21.80
CA VAL A 223 -6.62 -9.31 -21.91
C VAL A 223 -6.88 -8.36 -20.74
N VAL A 224 -6.53 -8.78 -19.52
CA VAL A 224 -6.73 -7.97 -18.31
C VAL A 224 -5.81 -6.74 -18.29
N LEU A 225 -4.55 -6.88 -18.71
CA LEU A 225 -3.57 -5.78 -18.71
C LEU A 225 -3.74 -4.81 -19.88
N HIS A 226 -4.24 -5.28 -21.03
CA HIS A 226 -4.31 -4.50 -22.27
C HIS A 226 -5.75 -4.29 -22.73
N GLY A 227 -6.43 -3.37 -22.04
CA GLY A 227 -7.79 -2.93 -22.37
C GLY A 227 -8.87 -3.45 -21.41
N GLY A 228 -8.54 -4.40 -20.55
CA GLY A 228 -9.38 -4.87 -19.46
C GLY A 228 -9.18 -4.10 -18.15
N GLY A 229 -9.33 -4.81 -17.03
CA GLY A 229 -9.25 -4.25 -15.69
C GLY A 229 -9.55 -5.26 -14.59
N LEU A 230 -9.62 -4.79 -13.36
CA LEU A 230 -9.78 -5.61 -12.16
C LEU A 230 -11.24 -5.78 -11.76
N LEU A 231 -11.54 -6.91 -11.12
CA LEU A 231 -12.81 -7.14 -10.45
C LEU A 231 -12.74 -6.71 -8.96
N PRO A 232 -13.85 -6.20 -8.40
CA PRO A 232 -13.95 -5.83 -6.99
C PRO A 232 -13.80 -7.07 -6.10
N LEU A 233 -13.45 -6.87 -4.83
CA LEU A 233 -13.52 -7.91 -3.82
C LEU A 233 -14.93 -8.52 -3.81
N GLY A 234 -14.98 -9.85 -3.91
CA GLY A 234 -16.23 -10.57 -4.18
C GLY A 234 -16.46 -10.86 -5.66
N GLY A 235 -15.51 -10.56 -6.56
CA GLY A 235 -15.51 -10.98 -7.96
C GLY A 235 -16.70 -10.44 -8.75
N ILE A 236 -17.57 -11.36 -9.18
CA ILE A 236 -18.80 -11.09 -9.94
C ILE A 236 -20.01 -10.94 -9.02
N GLU A 237 -21.16 -10.58 -9.59
CA GLU A 237 -22.37 -10.29 -8.83
C GLU A 237 -22.75 -11.41 -7.86
N GLU A 238 -22.73 -12.66 -8.35
CA GLU A 238 -23.11 -13.86 -7.62
C GLU A 238 -22.19 -14.13 -6.42
N THR A 239 -20.95 -13.66 -6.46
CA THR A 239 -19.94 -13.85 -5.41
C THR A 239 -19.76 -12.63 -4.51
N GLY A 240 -20.61 -11.61 -4.66
CA GLY A 240 -20.67 -10.45 -3.76
C GLY A 240 -19.88 -9.22 -4.23
N SER A 241 -19.68 -9.04 -5.54
CA SER A 241 -19.02 -7.87 -6.17
C SER A 241 -19.45 -6.50 -5.63
N TYR A 242 -20.73 -6.35 -5.26
CA TYR A 242 -21.25 -5.10 -4.68
C TYR A 242 -20.57 -4.72 -3.36
N LYS A 243 -20.01 -5.68 -2.60
CA LYS A 243 -19.29 -5.43 -1.35
C LYS A 243 -17.96 -4.74 -1.60
N GLY A 244 -17.14 -5.28 -2.51
CA GLY A 244 -15.87 -4.64 -2.91
C GLY A 244 -16.11 -3.31 -3.61
N THR A 245 -17.16 -3.20 -4.43
CA THR A 245 -17.59 -1.94 -5.04
C THR A 245 -17.93 -0.90 -3.96
N GLY A 246 -18.73 -1.28 -2.96
CA GLY A 246 -19.11 -0.39 -1.85
C GLY A 246 -17.91 0.07 -1.02
N LEU A 247 -16.97 -0.83 -0.70
CA LEU A 247 -15.73 -0.47 0.00
C LEU A 247 -14.88 0.52 -0.83
N SER A 248 -14.76 0.29 -2.14
CA SER A 248 -14.02 1.19 -3.03
C SER A 248 -14.66 2.58 -3.10
N MET A 249 -16.00 2.65 -3.18
CA MET A 249 -16.74 3.91 -3.18
C MET A 249 -16.65 4.66 -1.83
N MET A 250 -16.54 3.93 -0.71
CA MET A 250 -16.24 4.53 0.59
C MET A 250 -14.85 5.18 0.57
N GLY A 251 -13.86 4.54 -0.07
CA GLY A 251 -12.55 5.14 -0.34
C GLY A 251 -12.66 6.44 -1.15
N GLU A 252 -13.40 6.44 -2.27
CA GLU A 252 -13.65 7.68 -3.04
C GLU A 252 -14.33 8.77 -2.23
N LEU A 253 -15.28 8.41 -1.36
CA LEU A 253 -15.99 9.36 -0.53
C LEU A 253 -15.04 10.08 0.43
N PHE A 254 -14.16 9.36 1.11
CA PHE A 254 -13.23 9.95 2.08
C PHE A 254 -12.04 10.64 1.42
N CYS A 255 -11.49 10.03 0.38
CA CYS A 255 -10.25 10.46 -0.22
C CYS A 255 -10.50 11.45 -1.36
N GLY A 256 -11.43 11.15 -2.26
CA GLY A 256 -11.77 12.03 -3.37
C GLY A 256 -12.64 13.20 -2.93
N ILE A 257 -13.87 12.89 -2.52
CA ILE A 257 -14.92 13.88 -2.31
C ILE A 257 -14.66 14.72 -1.05
N LEU A 258 -14.45 14.07 0.10
CA LEU A 258 -14.26 14.76 1.38
C LEU A 258 -12.93 15.51 1.43
N ALA A 259 -11.85 14.97 0.85
CA ALA A 259 -10.58 15.68 0.79
C ALA A 259 -10.53 16.76 -0.30
N GLY A 260 -11.50 16.79 -1.22
CA GLY A 260 -11.52 17.74 -2.34
C GLY A 260 -10.40 17.50 -3.36
N SER A 261 -10.10 16.24 -3.63
CA SER A 261 -9.18 15.80 -4.69
C SER A 261 -9.95 15.28 -5.91
N SER A 262 -9.23 14.87 -6.95
CA SER A 262 -9.80 14.13 -8.07
C SER A 262 -10.39 12.79 -7.60
N PHE A 263 -11.46 12.33 -8.24
CA PHE A 263 -12.19 11.12 -7.87
C PHE A 263 -12.71 10.35 -9.09
N GLY A 264 -12.88 9.03 -8.91
CA GLY A 264 -13.35 8.11 -9.95
C GLY A 264 -12.56 8.23 -11.26
N LYS A 265 -13.27 8.39 -12.39
CA LYS A 265 -12.65 8.51 -13.73
C LYS A 265 -11.77 9.75 -13.92
N ASN A 266 -11.85 10.74 -13.03
CA ASN A 266 -11.09 11.99 -13.16
C ASN A 266 -9.66 11.86 -12.63
N VAL A 267 -9.39 10.85 -11.79
CA VAL A 267 -8.05 10.55 -11.30
C VAL A 267 -7.14 10.20 -12.48
N ARG A 268 -5.91 10.71 -12.47
CA ARG A 268 -4.89 10.39 -13.48
C ARG A 268 -4.73 8.88 -13.64
N LEU A 269 -4.65 8.39 -14.88
CA LEU A 269 -4.47 6.96 -15.14
C LEU A 269 -3.10 6.48 -14.67
N TRP A 270 -3.03 5.21 -14.27
CA TRP A 270 -1.81 4.58 -13.81
C TRP A 270 -0.75 4.59 -14.92
N GLY A 271 0.51 4.85 -14.55
CA GLY A 271 1.62 4.93 -15.50
C GLY A 271 1.68 6.23 -16.33
N GLN A 272 0.68 7.11 -16.24
CA GLN A 272 0.76 8.44 -16.85
C GLN A 272 1.38 9.45 -15.89
N SER A 273 2.26 10.31 -16.40
CA SER A 273 2.96 11.32 -15.59
C SER A 273 2.79 12.76 -16.10
N HIS A 274 2.07 12.98 -17.21
CA HIS A 274 1.95 14.29 -17.88
C HIS A 274 1.04 15.32 -17.17
N LYS A 275 0.34 14.92 -16.11
CA LYS A 275 -0.47 15.79 -15.26
C LYS A 275 -0.32 15.39 -13.80
N ALA A 276 -0.71 16.26 -12.87
CA ALA A 276 -0.75 15.91 -11.45
C ALA A 276 -1.70 14.72 -11.20
N ALA A 277 -1.33 13.83 -10.28
CA ALA A 277 -2.20 12.72 -9.89
C ALA A 277 -3.45 13.24 -9.15
N ASP A 278 -3.23 14.20 -8.26
CA ASP A 278 -4.25 14.76 -7.36
C ASP A 278 -5.02 13.65 -6.62
N ASN A 279 -4.26 12.66 -6.13
CA ASN A 279 -4.82 11.62 -5.29
C ASN A 279 -5.20 12.22 -3.94
N GLY A 280 -6.29 11.72 -3.39
CA GLY A 280 -6.72 12.02 -2.05
C GLY A 280 -6.38 10.89 -1.10
N GLN A 281 -6.10 11.24 0.16
CA GLN A 281 -5.79 10.26 1.22
C GLN A 281 -6.50 10.65 2.51
N CYS A 282 -6.72 9.66 3.38
CA CYS A 282 -7.35 9.82 4.68
C CYS A 282 -6.59 9.02 5.74
N PHE A 283 -6.29 9.66 6.87
CA PHE A 283 -5.57 9.08 8.00
C PHE A 283 -6.38 9.29 9.27
N VAL A 284 -6.65 8.20 9.98
CA VAL A 284 -7.46 8.21 11.21
C VAL A 284 -6.64 7.62 12.34
N ALA A 285 -6.56 8.33 13.45
CA ALA A 285 -5.94 7.84 14.67
C ALA A 285 -6.98 7.87 15.80
N ILE A 286 -7.09 6.77 16.53
CA ILE A 286 -8.08 6.58 17.60
C ILE A 286 -7.32 6.15 18.85
N ASP A 287 -7.40 6.95 19.91
CA ASP A 287 -6.89 6.59 21.22
C ASP A 287 -7.85 5.57 21.88
N PRO A 288 -7.45 4.30 22.03
CA PRO A 288 -8.32 3.28 22.62
C PRO A 288 -8.66 3.56 24.08
N GLU A 289 -7.85 4.34 24.80
CA GLU A 289 -8.05 4.65 26.22
C GLU A 289 -9.20 5.66 26.44
N CYS A 290 -9.67 6.32 25.38
CA CYS A 290 -10.86 7.17 25.42
C CYS A 290 -12.18 6.37 25.44
N PHE A 291 -12.12 5.03 25.34
CA PHE A 291 -13.28 4.14 25.25
C PHE A 291 -13.33 3.14 26.41
N ALA A 292 -13.77 1.90 26.17
CA ALA A 292 -13.88 0.88 27.19
C ALA A 292 -12.48 0.38 27.64
N PRO A 293 -12.24 0.18 28.95
CA PRO A 293 -10.94 -0.22 29.47
C PRO A 293 -10.54 -1.64 29.03
N GLY A 294 -9.23 -1.94 29.08
CA GLY A 294 -8.70 -3.27 28.76
C GLY A 294 -8.69 -3.58 27.26
N PHE A 295 -8.43 -2.58 26.42
CA PHE A 295 -8.39 -2.76 24.96
C PHE A 295 -7.35 -3.81 24.53
N ALA A 296 -6.08 -3.63 24.89
CA ALA A 296 -4.98 -4.51 24.48
C ALA A 296 -5.16 -6.00 24.85
N PRO A 297 -5.52 -6.38 26.10
CA PRO A 297 -5.74 -7.78 26.45
C PRO A 297 -6.96 -8.40 25.75
N ARG A 298 -8.05 -7.65 25.55
CA ARG A 298 -9.22 -8.14 24.79
C ARG A 298 -8.89 -8.37 23.32
N LEU A 299 -8.09 -7.49 22.73
CA LEU A 299 -7.59 -7.68 21.37
C LEU A 299 -6.71 -8.93 21.30
N GLN A 300 -5.76 -9.10 22.24
CA GLN A 300 -4.91 -10.29 22.27
C GLN A 300 -5.73 -11.58 22.35
N GLN A 301 -6.72 -11.62 23.27
CA GLN A 301 -7.64 -12.74 23.40
C GLN A 301 -8.34 -13.04 22.08
N PHE A 302 -8.89 -12.03 21.40
CA PHE A 302 -9.58 -12.21 20.11
C PHE A 302 -8.66 -12.77 19.01
N LEU A 303 -7.42 -12.27 18.92
CA LEU A 303 -6.46 -12.78 17.94
C LEU A 303 -6.09 -14.24 18.23
N ASP A 304 -5.86 -14.59 19.49
CA ASP A 304 -5.50 -15.94 19.90
C ASP A 304 -6.66 -16.92 19.74
N GLU A 305 -7.88 -16.54 20.12
CA GLU A 305 -9.09 -17.33 19.87
C GLU A 305 -9.27 -17.63 18.39
N THR A 306 -9.06 -16.64 17.52
CA THR A 306 -9.19 -16.81 16.08
C THR A 306 -8.12 -17.76 15.51
N ARG A 307 -6.86 -17.58 15.89
CA ARG A 307 -5.75 -18.47 15.47
C ARG A 307 -5.94 -19.91 15.93
N ASN A 308 -6.55 -20.10 17.11
CA ASN A 308 -6.77 -21.41 17.72
C ASN A 308 -8.05 -22.12 17.22
N LEU A 309 -8.82 -21.51 16.33
CA LEU A 309 -9.93 -22.20 15.66
C LEU A 309 -9.42 -23.41 14.89
N LYS A 310 -10.22 -24.49 14.86
CA LYS A 310 -9.89 -25.71 14.14
C LYS A 310 -9.67 -25.42 12.65
N PRO A 311 -8.46 -25.64 12.09
CA PRO A 311 -8.22 -25.37 10.69
C PRO A 311 -8.88 -26.43 9.81
N ILE A 312 -9.11 -26.08 8.54
CA ILE A 312 -9.62 -27.03 7.53
C ILE A 312 -8.60 -28.15 7.23
N SER A 313 -7.31 -27.88 7.48
CA SER A 313 -6.18 -28.80 7.33
C SER A 313 -5.03 -28.31 8.23
N GLU A 314 -4.28 -29.22 8.83
CA GLU A 314 -3.12 -28.89 9.68
C GLU A 314 -2.02 -28.12 8.91
N GLU A 315 -1.93 -28.30 7.59
CA GLU A 315 -0.98 -27.58 6.73
C GLU A 315 -1.40 -26.12 6.44
N LYS A 316 -2.63 -25.75 6.80
CA LYS A 316 -3.23 -24.43 6.53
C LYS A 316 -3.88 -23.90 7.81
N PRO A 317 -3.06 -23.48 8.80
CA PRO A 317 -3.58 -22.92 10.04
C PRO A 317 -4.45 -21.69 9.79
N VAL A 318 -5.39 -21.42 10.69
CA VAL A 318 -6.17 -20.19 10.66
C VAL A 318 -5.25 -19.01 10.97
N LEU A 319 -5.35 -17.96 10.18
CA LEU A 319 -4.53 -16.76 10.30
C LEU A 319 -5.41 -15.56 10.64
N VAL A 320 -4.84 -14.59 11.35
CA VAL A 320 -5.42 -13.26 11.52
C VAL A 320 -4.69 -12.23 10.64
N PRO A 321 -5.32 -11.08 10.33
CA PRO A 321 -4.66 -9.99 9.62
C PRO A 321 -3.35 -9.58 10.32
N GLY A 322 -2.23 -9.63 9.59
CA GLY A 322 -0.89 -9.34 10.07
C GLY A 322 0.00 -10.57 10.23
N ASP A 323 -0.57 -11.78 10.30
CA ASP A 323 0.23 -13.00 10.43
C ASP A 323 1.15 -13.25 9.21
N PRO A 324 0.66 -13.15 7.95
CA PRO A 324 1.54 -13.29 6.78
C PRO A 324 2.69 -12.26 6.77
N GLU A 325 2.39 -11.01 7.10
CA GLU A 325 3.35 -9.90 7.14
C GLU A 325 4.41 -10.12 8.23
N ARG A 326 4.00 -10.63 9.40
CA ARG A 326 4.90 -11.00 10.50
C ARG A 326 5.82 -12.15 10.13
N MET A 327 5.26 -13.21 9.53
CA MET A 327 6.04 -14.35 9.02
C MET A 327 7.08 -13.91 7.99
N ASN A 328 6.72 -13.03 7.05
CA ASN A 328 7.68 -12.50 6.07
C ASN A 328 8.76 -11.63 6.74
N THR A 329 8.38 -10.78 7.70
CA THR A 329 9.32 -9.95 8.47
C THR A 329 10.34 -10.81 9.20
N GLU A 330 9.90 -11.86 9.90
CA GLU A 330 10.78 -12.81 10.59
C GLU A 330 11.69 -13.55 9.62
N TYR A 331 11.17 -13.95 8.46
CA TYR A 331 11.95 -14.60 7.41
C TYR A 331 13.07 -13.67 6.89
N SER A 332 12.73 -12.42 6.55
CA SER A 332 13.69 -11.40 6.12
C SER A 332 14.76 -11.13 7.18
N GLN A 333 14.36 -10.99 8.45
CA GLN A 333 15.31 -10.79 9.55
C GLN A 333 16.26 -11.98 9.72
N LYS A 334 15.75 -13.22 9.66
CA LYS A 334 16.58 -14.44 9.72
C LYS A 334 17.55 -14.55 8.53
N ALA A 335 17.13 -14.09 7.35
CA ALA A 335 17.97 -14.01 6.16
C ALA A 335 19.06 -12.93 6.26
N GLY A 336 18.92 -11.96 7.17
CA GLY A 336 19.86 -10.85 7.37
C GLY A 336 19.50 -9.56 6.62
N GLY A 337 18.25 -9.43 6.12
CA GLY A 337 17.80 -8.22 5.43
C GLY A 337 16.59 -8.43 4.53
N LEU A 338 16.42 -7.52 3.56
CA LEU A 338 15.36 -7.60 2.55
C LEU A 338 15.68 -8.72 1.57
N VAL A 339 14.68 -9.50 1.19
CA VAL A 339 14.86 -10.68 0.37
C VAL A 339 14.23 -10.47 -1.00
N TYR A 340 14.94 -10.86 -2.06
CA TYR A 340 14.54 -10.58 -3.43
C TYR A 340 14.76 -11.79 -4.35
N GLN A 341 13.94 -11.87 -5.38
CA GLN A 341 14.14 -12.79 -6.51
C GLN A 341 15.10 -12.18 -7.55
N GLU A 342 15.70 -13.02 -8.41
CA GLU A 342 16.63 -12.56 -9.45
C GLU A 342 16.05 -11.46 -10.36
N GLY A 343 14.78 -11.62 -10.78
CA GLY A 343 14.12 -10.63 -11.63
C GLY A 343 13.99 -9.25 -10.99
N GLN A 344 13.82 -9.19 -9.66
CA GLN A 344 13.76 -7.91 -8.94
C GLN A 344 15.13 -7.24 -8.87
N ILE A 345 16.19 -8.03 -8.64
CA ILE A 345 17.56 -7.51 -8.65
C ILE A 345 17.90 -6.93 -10.03
N LYS A 346 17.59 -7.65 -11.12
CA LYS A 346 17.83 -7.15 -12.49
C LYS A 346 17.12 -5.83 -12.77
N ALA A 347 15.84 -5.72 -12.40
CA ALA A 347 15.08 -4.48 -12.57
C ALA A 347 15.71 -3.30 -11.78
N LEU A 348 16.28 -3.57 -10.61
CA LEU A 348 16.98 -2.55 -9.81
C LEU A 348 18.36 -2.19 -10.39
N GLU A 349 19.09 -3.14 -11.00
CA GLU A 349 20.34 -2.87 -11.73
C GLU A 349 20.10 -2.01 -12.98
N GLU A 350 19.03 -2.28 -13.72
CA GLU A 350 18.61 -1.45 -14.85
C GLU A 350 18.27 -0.02 -14.39
N LEU A 351 17.55 0.11 -13.27
CA LEU A 351 17.25 1.41 -12.69
C LEU A 351 18.50 2.13 -12.18
N ALA A 352 19.45 1.42 -11.57
CA ALA A 352 20.73 1.96 -11.13
C ALA A 352 21.49 2.58 -12.31
N THR A 353 21.53 1.86 -13.44
CA THR A 353 22.12 2.35 -14.70
C THR A 353 21.38 3.57 -15.24
N LYS A 354 20.03 3.55 -15.28
CA LYS A 354 19.21 4.69 -15.72
C LYS A 354 19.40 5.94 -14.85
N CYS A 355 19.68 5.76 -13.56
CA CYS A 355 19.88 6.85 -12.61
C CYS A 355 21.34 7.30 -12.50
N ASP A 356 22.29 6.61 -13.14
CA ASP A 356 23.74 6.80 -12.94
C ASP A 356 24.14 6.71 -11.45
N VAL A 357 23.64 5.67 -10.76
CA VAL A 357 23.91 5.41 -9.34
C VAL A 357 24.52 4.02 -9.19
N GLN A 358 25.50 3.89 -8.29
CA GLN A 358 26.06 2.58 -7.95
C GLN A 358 25.01 1.69 -7.28
N MET A 359 24.80 0.49 -7.85
CA MET A 359 23.95 -0.54 -7.26
C MET A 359 24.48 -0.99 -5.89
N PHE A 360 23.58 -1.27 -4.95
CA PHE A 360 23.95 -1.84 -3.65
C PHE A 360 24.54 -3.26 -3.79
N SER A 361 25.25 -3.71 -2.76
CA SER A 361 25.73 -5.10 -2.69
C SER A 361 24.61 -6.04 -2.25
N TYR A 362 24.56 -7.24 -2.81
CA TYR A 362 23.61 -8.29 -2.45
C TYR A 362 24.30 -9.66 -2.36
N LYS A 363 23.74 -10.57 -1.56
CA LYS A 363 24.28 -11.92 -1.34
C LYS A 363 23.25 -12.96 -1.74
N ARG A 364 23.70 -14.09 -2.31
CA ARG A 364 22.82 -15.24 -2.55
C ARG A 364 22.47 -15.92 -1.22
N LEU A 365 21.18 -16.22 -1.02
CA LEU A 365 20.70 -17.03 0.08
C LEU A 365 21.24 -18.46 -0.08
N LYS A 366 21.73 -19.03 1.03
CA LYS A 366 22.34 -20.37 1.06
C LYS A 366 21.30 -21.47 1.13
#